data_AF-A0AB37Z9P1-F1
#
_entry.id   AF-A0AB37Z9P1-F1
#
_cell.length_a   1.000
_cell.length_b   1.000
_cell.length_c   1.000
_cell.angle_alpha   90.00
_cell.angle_beta   90.00
_cell.angle_gamma   90.00
#
_symmetry.space_group_name_H-M   'P 1'
#
loop_
_entity.id
_entity.type
_entity.pdbx_description
1 polymer ?
#
loop_
_entity_poly.entity_id
_entity_poly.type
_entity_poly.pdbx_seq_one_letter_code
_entity_poly.pdbx_strand_id
1 'polypeptide(L)'
;MTRDQQKRLWAIALAEYGTADLEQLVRSTLAMHLDSEQATELPNQVSADGLAELVGILLLNIDTGERPLLGALRTMNRLHFRVLRQLCDHLTYAILANLPIRLVPKDLLRLRSMLDLGL
;
A
#
# COMPACT_ATOMS: atom_id res chain seq x y z
N MET A 1 -8.14 -3.52 -10.49
CA MET A 1 -8.15 -4.75 -9.65
C MET A 1 -9.42 -4.78 -8.80
N THR A 2 -9.96 -5.94 -8.43
CA THR A 2 -11.10 -6.00 -7.48
C THR A 2 -10.63 -5.85 -6.03
N ARG A 3 -11.54 -5.45 -5.14
CA ARG A 3 -11.20 -5.26 -3.71
C ARG A 3 -10.72 -6.55 -3.03
N ASP A 4 -11.25 -7.70 -3.40
CA ASP A 4 -10.84 -8.97 -2.79
C ASP A 4 -9.49 -9.45 -3.32
N GLN A 5 -9.18 -9.17 -4.59
CA GLN A 5 -7.83 -9.35 -5.13
C GLN A 5 -6.81 -8.47 -4.40
N GLN A 6 -7.16 -7.21 -4.13
CA GLN A 6 -6.30 -6.30 -3.36
C GLN A 6 -6.02 -6.88 -1.98
N LYS A 7 -7.06 -7.20 -1.20
CA LYS A 7 -6.91 -7.79 0.14
C LYS A 7 -6.03 -9.03 0.12
N ARG A 8 -6.26 -9.95 -0.82
CA ARG A 8 -5.47 -11.17 -0.95
C ARG A 8 -4.01 -10.86 -1.25
N LEU A 9 -3.73 -9.92 -2.15
CA LEU A 9 -2.37 -9.52 -2.48
C LEU A 9 -1.65 -8.90 -1.28
N TRP A 10 -2.31 -7.98 -0.56
CA TRP A 10 -1.79 -7.39 0.67
C TRP A 10 -1.50 -8.43 1.74
N ALA A 11 -2.37 -9.44 1.90
CA ALA A 11 -2.15 -10.53 2.85
C ALA A 11 -0.95 -11.40 2.45
N ILE A 12 -0.79 -11.73 1.17
CA ILE A 12 0.37 -12.48 0.68
C ILE A 12 1.66 -11.68 0.88
N ALA A 13 1.64 -10.40 0.55
CA ALA A 13 2.79 -9.53 0.70
C ALA A 13 3.17 -9.34 2.18
N LEU A 14 2.19 -9.15 3.06
CA LEU A 14 2.43 -9.09 4.50
C LEU A 14 3.04 -10.39 5.03
N ALA A 15 2.57 -11.55 4.57
CA ALA A 15 3.13 -12.84 4.99
C ALA A 15 4.55 -13.10 4.46
N GLU A 16 4.90 -12.62 3.27
CA GLU A 16 6.24 -12.81 2.68
C GLU A 16 7.27 -11.83 3.24
N TYR A 17 6.90 -10.56 3.37
CA TYR A 17 7.83 -9.48 3.70
C TYR A 17 7.77 -9.06 5.16
N GLY A 18 6.69 -9.36 5.87
CA GLY A 18 6.43 -8.79 7.18
C GLY A 18 6.11 -7.29 7.13
N THR A 19 5.78 -6.74 8.29
CA THR A 19 5.30 -5.36 8.40
C THR A 19 6.35 -4.32 7.99
N ALA A 20 7.59 -4.45 8.48
CA ALA A 20 8.62 -3.44 8.31
C ALA A 20 9.05 -3.26 6.85
N ASP A 21 9.27 -4.36 6.13
CA ASP A 21 9.67 -4.30 4.72
C ASP A 21 8.54 -3.80 3.84
N LEU A 22 7.28 -4.16 4.16
CA LEU A 22 6.12 -3.67 3.43
C LEU A 22 5.87 -2.17 3.68
N GLU A 23 6.09 -1.68 4.90
CA GLU A 23 6.08 -0.25 5.22
C GLU A 23 7.16 0.50 4.43
N GLN A 24 8.38 -0.03 4.37
CA GLN A 24 9.46 0.58 3.60
C GLN A 24 9.16 0.61 2.10
N LEU A 25 8.57 -0.46 1.54
CA LEU A 25 8.12 -0.49 0.15
C LEU A 25 7.07 0.60 -0.12
N VAL A 26 6.09 0.74 0.77
CA VAL A 26 5.07 1.79 0.68
C VAL A 26 5.71 3.17 0.75
N ARG A 27 6.65 3.39 1.68
CA ARG A 27 7.40 4.64 1.80
C ARG A 27 8.12 5.00 0.51
N SER A 28 8.89 4.06 -0.05
CA SER A 28 9.61 4.26 -1.31
C SER A 28 8.65 4.54 -2.48
N THR A 29 7.53 3.82 -2.54
CA THR A 29 6.50 4.05 -3.58
C THR A 29 5.89 5.43 -3.47
N LEU A 30 5.55 5.85 -2.24
CA LEU A 30 4.99 7.16 -1.96
C LEU A 30 5.97 8.28 -2.27
N ALA A 31 7.25 8.13 -1.91
CA ALA A 31 8.29 9.11 -2.22
C ALA A 31 8.43 9.31 -3.74
N MET A 32 8.50 8.23 -4.52
CA MET A 32 8.56 8.33 -5.98
C MET A 32 7.31 9.02 -6.58
N HIS A 33 6.13 8.75 -6.01
CA HIS A 33 4.88 9.33 -6.48
C HIS A 33 4.76 10.82 -6.12
N LEU A 34 5.20 11.19 -4.91
CA LEU A 34 5.18 12.54 -4.35
C LEU A 34 6.30 13.46 -4.86
N ASP A 35 7.43 12.91 -5.32
CA ASP A 35 8.51 13.68 -5.94
C ASP A 35 8.27 13.90 -7.45
N SER A 36 7.33 13.17 -8.05
CA SER A 36 6.93 13.37 -9.45
C SER A 36 6.00 14.59 -9.60
N GLU A 37 6.01 15.26 -10.76
CA GLU A 37 5.16 16.44 -11.04
C GLU A 37 3.63 16.20 -10.87
N GLN A 38 3.22 14.95 -10.64
CA GLN A 38 1.85 14.52 -10.30
C GLN A 38 1.46 14.79 -8.83
N ALA A 39 2.39 15.23 -7.98
CA ALA A 39 2.14 15.53 -6.57
C ALA A 39 1.18 16.71 -6.32
N THR A 40 0.78 17.43 -7.38
CA THR A 40 -0.10 18.60 -7.34
C THR A 40 -1.49 18.29 -6.76
N GLU A 41 -1.90 17.03 -6.66
CA GLU A 41 -3.22 16.65 -6.13
C GLU A 41 -3.24 16.28 -4.64
N LEU A 42 -2.07 16.14 -4.00
CA LEU A 42 -2.02 15.72 -2.61
C LEU A 42 -2.11 16.92 -1.66
N PRO A 43 -2.93 16.84 -0.59
CA PRO A 43 -3.01 17.93 0.39
C PRO A 43 -1.63 18.19 1.00
N ASN A 44 -1.16 19.45 0.98
CA ASN A 44 0.14 19.91 1.53
C ASN A 44 0.44 19.50 2.99
N GLN A 45 -0.56 18.96 3.70
CA GLN A 45 -0.49 18.55 5.10
C GLN A 45 -0.15 17.06 5.28
N VAL A 46 0.04 16.30 4.19
CA VAL A 46 0.26 14.85 4.23
C VAL A 46 1.63 14.54 3.64
N SER A 47 2.53 13.98 4.44
CA SER A 47 3.86 13.54 4.00
C SER A 47 3.88 12.06 3.61
N ALA A 48 4.83 11.67 2.74
CA ALA A 48 5.09 10.27 2.40
C ALA A 48 5.36 9.43 3.66
N ASP A 49 6.18 9.99 4.56
CA ASP A 49 6.58 9.35 5.81
C ASP A 49 5.37 9.12 6.74
N GLY A 50 4.51 10.13 6.93
CA GLY A 50 3.33 9.98 7.79
C GLY A 50 2.29 9.01 7.23
N LEU A 51 2.20 8.90 5.90
CA LEU A 51 1.36 7.88 5.26
C LEU A 51 1.94 6.47 5.42
N ALA A 52 3.25 6.31 5.22
CA ALA A 52 3.93 5.04 5.37
C ALA A 52 3.83 4.54 6.82
N GLU A 53 4.11 5.39 7.81
CA GLU A 53 4.00 5.06 9.23
C GLU A 53 2.56 4.64 9.59
N LEU A 54 1.55 5.34 9.07
CA LEU A 54 0.15 4.95 9.27
C LEU A 54 -0.15 3.57 8.66
N VAL A 55 0.40 3.26 7.49
CA VAL A 55 0.27 1.93 6.88
C VAL A 55 1.01 0.88 7.72
N GLY A 56 2.22 1.16 8.19
CA GLY A 56 2.98 0.31 9.11
C GLY A 56 2.19 -0.06 10.36
N ILE A 57 1.60 0.93 11.03
CA ILE A 57 0.71 0.71 12.19
C ILE A 57 -0.47 -0.19 11.82
N LEU A 58 -1.11 0.02 10.68
CA LEU A 58 -2.24 -0.82 10.25
C LEU A 58 -1.81 -2.27 9.98
N LEU A 59 -0.68 -2.46 9.32
CA LEU A 59 -0.12 -3.77 9.02
C LEU A 59 0.33 -4.49 10.28
N LEU A 60 0.96 -3.80 11.23
CA LEU A 60 1.37 -4.36 12.52
C LEU A 60 0.16 -4.89 13.29
N ASN A 61 -0.91 -4.08 13.37
CA ASN A 61 -2.15 -4.50 14.03
C ASN A 61 -2.76 -5.76 13.38
N ILE A 62 -2.72 -5.86 12.05
CA ILE A 62 -3.21 -7.03 11.33
C ILE A 62 -2.35 -8.26 11.65
N ASP A 63 -1.03 -8.10 11.66
CA ASP A 63 -0.07 -9.18 11.90
C ASP A 63 -0.14 -9.70 13.35
N THR A 64 -0.29 -8.81 14.33
CA THR A 64 -0.44 -9.19 15.75
C THR A 64 -1.85 -9.64 16.12
N GLY A 65 -2.81 -9.58 15.18
CA GLY A 65 -4.21 -9.89 15.44
C GLY A 65 -4.91 -8.89 16.35
N GLU A 66 -4.26 -7.76 16.65
CA GLU A 66 -4.87 -6.66 17.38
C GLU A 66 -6.00 -6.05 16.56
N ARG A 67 -7.14 -5.77 17.20
CA ARG A 67 -8.18 -4.99 16.54
C ARG A 67 -7.60 -3.60 16.29
N PRO A 68 -7.41 -3.19 15.03
CA PRO A 68 -6.82 -1.89 14.77
C PRO A 68 -7.73 -0.84 15.39
N LEU A 69 -7.13 0.13 16.11
CA LEU A 69 -7.82 1.29 16.69
C LEU A 69 -8.28 2.26 15.60
N LEU A 70 -8.91 1.72 14.55
CA LEU A 70 -9.49 2.42 13.41
C LEU A 70 -10.47 3.51 13.85
N GLY A 71 -11.01 3.48 15.07
CA GLY A 71 -11.86 4.57 15.59
C GLY A 71 -11.04 5.84 15.88
N ALA A 72 -10.08 5.73 16.81
CA ALA A 72 -9.27 6.88 17.25
C ALA A 72 -8.29 7.33 16.16
N LEU A 73 -7.55 6.38 15.57
CA LEU A 73 -6.57 6.67 14.52
C LEU A 73 -7.23 7.30 13.28
N ARG A 74 -8.41 6.80 12.86
CA ARG A 74 -9.11 7.38 11.71
C ARG A 74 -9.67 8.75 12.00
N THR A 75 -10.08 9.03 13.25
CA THR A 75 -10.61 10.34 13.62
C THR A 75 -9.51 11.38 13.65
N MET A 76 -8.33 11.02 14.16
CA MET A 76 -7.14 11.89 14.19
C MET A 76 -6.50 12.04 12.79
N ASN A 77 -6.50 10.99 11.97
CA ASN A 77 -5.80 10.95 10.69
C ASN A 77 -6.74 10.91 9.48
N ARG A 78 -7.92 11.56 9.55
CA ARG A 78 -8.94 11.52 8.48
C ARG A 78 -8.39 11.85 7.10
N LEU A 79 -7.49 12.84 7.01
CA LEU A 79 -6.87 13.27 5.76
C LEU A 79 -5.94 12.19 5.19
N HIS A 80 -5.06 11.63 6.02
CA HIS A 80 -4.18 10.51 5.65
C HIS A 80 -4.97 9.30 5.16
N PHE A 81 -6.07 8.92 5.84
CA PHE A 81 -6.92 7.82 5.38
C PHE A 81 -7.63 8.11 4.04
N ARG A 82 -7.96 9.36 3.75
CA ARG A 82 -8.52 9.75 2.46
C ARG A 82 -7.47 9.60 1.36
N VAL A 83 -6.27 10.10 1.61
CA VAL A 83 -5.13 9.99 0.69
C VAL A 83 -4.74 8.54 0.46
N LEU A 84 -4.60 7.72 1.51
CA LEU A 84 -4.33 6.29 1.39
C LEU A 84 -5.40 5.58 0.57
N ARG A 85 -6.67 5.99 0.67
CA ARG A 85 -7.73 5.42 -0.16
C ARG A 85 -7.57 5.77 -1.64
N GLN A 86 -7.13 6.98 -1.96
CA GLN A 86 -6.84 7.39 -3.35
C GLN A 86 -5.62 6.65 -3.90
N LEU A 87 -4.60 6.46 -3.08
CA LEU A 87 -3.35 5.80 -3.46
C LEU A 87 -3.41 4.27 -3.35
N CYS A 88 -4.48 3.71 -2.80
CA CYS A 88 -4.63 2.28 -2.53
C CYS A 88 -4.37 1.43 -3.78
N ASP A 89 -4.93 1.83 -4.92
CA ASP A 89 -4.73 1.13 -6.18
C ASP A 89 -3.26 1.16 -6.61
N HIS A 90 -2.64 2.35 -6.61
CA HIS A 90 -1.22 2.53 -6.96
C HIS A 90 -0.29 1.72 -6.05
N LEU A 91 -0.49 1.79 -4.73
CA LEU A 91 0.27 1.00 -3.76
C LEU A 91 0.09 -0.50 -4.00
N THR A 92 -1.13 -0.93 -4.35
CA THR A 92 -1.38 -2.35 -4.61
C THR A 92 -0.71 -2.82 -5.90
N TYR A 93 -0.67 -1.98 -6.94
CA TYR A 93 0.10 -2.30 -8.17
C TYR A 93 1.60 -2.32 -7.90
N ALA A 94 2.11 -1.41 -7.07
CA ALA A 94 3.52 -1.43 -6.65
C ALA A 94 3.86 -2.73 -5.91
N ILE A 95 2.99 -3.19 -5.00
CA ILE A 95 3.15 -4.50 -4.34
C ILE A 95 3.13 -5.62 -5.38
N LEU A 96 2.17 -5.60 -6.31
CA LEU A 96 2.08 -6.62 -7.36
C LEU A 96 3.37 -6.69 -8.19
N ALA A 97 3.97 -5.54 -8.51
CA ALA A 97 5.21 -5.40 -9.28
C ALA A 97 6.48 -5.79 -8.49
N ASN A 98 6.44 -5.81 -7.16
CA ASN A 98 7.57 -6.23 -6.34
C ASN A 98 7.47 -7.68 -5.84
N LEU A 99 6.26 -8.27 -5.85
CA LEU A 99 6.03 -9.63 -5.37
C LEU A 99 6.74 -10.70 -6.22
N PRO A 100 7.38 -11.73 -5.62
CA PRO A 100 7.94 -12.85 -6.36
C PRO A 100 6.87 -13.52 -7.22
N ILE A 101 7.18 -13.84 -8.48
CA ILE A 101 6.22 -14.40 -9.44
C ILE A 101 5.54 -15.68 -8.93
N ARG A 102 6.25 -16.48 -8.12
CA ARG A 102 5.73 -17.71 -7.49
C ARG A 102 4.58 -17.46 -6.51
N LEU A 103 4.50 -16.25 -5.95
CA LEU A 103 3.49 -15.83 -4.97
C LEU A 103 2.36 -15.00 -5.60
N VAL A 104 2.49 -14.62 -6.88
CA VAL A 104 1.47 -13.86 -7.58
C VAL A 104 0.26 -14.77 -7.85
N PRO A 105 -0.96 -14.39 -7.41
CA PRO A 105 -2.17 -15.13 -7.73
C PRO A 105 -2.34 -15.31 -9.24
N LYS A 106 -2.79 -16.51 -9.68
CA LYS A 106 -2.91 -16.84 -11.11
C LYS A 106 -3.75 -15.86 -11.90
N ASP A 107 -4.81 -15.35 -11.30
CA ASP A 107 -5.73 -14.36 -11.87
C ASP A 107 -5.10 -12.96 -12.01
N LEU A 108 -3.96 -12.71 -11.36
CA LEU A 108 -3.20 -11.46 -11.44
C LEU A 108 -1.94 -11.57 -12.30
N LEU A 109 -1.57 -12.75 -12.80
CA LEU A 109 -0.35 -12.95 -13.60
C LEU A 109 -0.35 -12.11 -14.89
N ARG A 110 -1.50 -11.98 -15.55
CA ARG A 110 -1.63 -11.15 -16.75
C ARG A 110 -1.34 -9.68 -16.43
N LEU A 111 -1.90 -9.20 -15.33
CA LEU A 111 -1.72 -7.83 -14.87
C LEU A 111 -0.27 -7.57 -14.45
N ARG A 112 0.34 -8.52 -13.73
CA ARG A 112 1.77 -8.50 -13.41
C ARG A 112 2.64 -8.38 -14.66
N SER A 113 2.34 -9.18 -15.68
CA SER A 113 3.09 -9.16 -16.95
C SER A 113 2.99 -7.81 -17.64
N MET A 114 1.85 -7.12 -17.56
CA MET A 114 1.69 -5.77 -18.11
C MET A 114 2.57 -4.76 -17.35
N LEU A 115 2.56 -4.81 -16.02
CA LEU A 115 3.40 -3.93 -15.20
C LEU A 115 4.90 -4.13 -15.46
N ASP A 116 5.34 -5.39 -15.63
CA ASP A 116 6.74 -5.71 -15.94
C ASP A 116 7.17 -5.14 -17.31
N LEU A 117 6.22 -4.93 -18.22
CA LEU A 117 6.45 -4.30 -19.53
C LEU A 117 6.30 -2.77 -19.50
N GLY A 118 5.99 -2.18 -18.34
CA GLY A 118 5.75 -0.74 -18.19
C GLY A 118 4.42 -0.25 -18.80
N LEU A 119 3.43 -1.14 -18.92
CA LEU A 119 2.10 -0.88 -19.49
C LEU A 119 1.02 -0.61 -18.43
#